data_AF-A0A6B1HZE8-F1
#
_entry.id   AF-A0A6B1HZE8-F1
#
_cell.length_a   1.000
_cell.length_b   1.000
_cell.length_c   1.000
_cell.angle_alpha   90.00
_cell.angle_beta   90.00
_cell.angle_gamma   90.00
#
_symmetry.space_group_name_H-M   'P 1'
#
loop_
_entity.id
_entity.type
_entity.pdbx_description
1 polymer ?
#
loop_
_entity_poly.entity_id
_entity_poly.type
_entity_poly.pdbx_seq_one_letter_code
_entity_poly.pdbx_strand_id
1 'polypeptide(L)' 'MQPQEQWKYVEGTNRYYKRVEKRERRLFLIVGADADEPPGYWSTVYHKGKEIAHGERLSSITEAQQAAEAV' A
#
# COMPACT_ATOMS: atom_id res chain seq x y z
N MET A 1 21.70 10.10 -5.23
CA MET A 1 20.86 9.44 -4.20
C MET A 1 19.42 9.75 -4.55
N GLN A 2 18.63 8.75 -4.95
CA GLN A 2 17.21 8.97 -5.21
C GLN A 2 16.52 9.14 -3.85
N PRO A 3 15.63 10.13 -3.68
CA PRO A 3 14.86 10.25 -2.45
C PRO A 3 14.05 8.96 -2.28
N GLN A 4 14.28 8.23 -1.19
CA GLN A 4 13.43 7.09 -0.84
C GLN A 4 12.02 7.65 -0.61
N GLU A 5 11.09 7.35 -1.52
CA GLU A 5 9.69 7.75 -1.39
C GLU A 5 9.10 7.03 -0.17
N GLN A 6 9.05 7.72 0.98
CA GLN A 6 8.55 7.18 2.24
C GLN A 6 7.03 6.97 2.19
N TRP A 7 6.55 5.89 2.82
CA TRP A 7 5.13 5.62 2.99
C TRP A 7 4.45 6.75 3.77
N LYS A 8 3.37 7.29 3.21
CA LYS A 8 2.55 8.33 3.86
C LYS A 8 1.26 7.71 4.37
N TYR A 9 1.04 7.78 5.68
CA TYR A 9 -0.25 7.49 6.28
C TYR A 9 -1.28 8.55 5.88
N VAL A 10 -2.47 8.12 5.48
CA VAL A 10 -3.59 8.98 5.16
C VAL A 10 -4.78 8.55 6.01
N GLU A 11 -5.21 9.46 6.87
CA GLU A 11 -6.41 9.30 7.67
C GLU A 11 -7.63 9.78 6.87
N GLY A 12 -8.68 8.97 6.83
CA GLY A 12 -9.93 9.23 6.12
C GLY A 12 -10.98 8.18 6.50
N THR A 13 -12.09 8.08 5.75
CA THR A 13 -13.12 7.05 5.99
C THR A 13 -12.58 5.62 5.87
N ASN A 14 -11.50 5.45 5.12
CA ASN A 14 -10.66 4.25 5.15
C ASN A 14 -9.25 4.70 5.56
N ARG A 15 -8.65 4.06 6.56
CA ARG A 15 -7.26 4.30 6.93
C ARG A 15 -6.34 3.53 6.00
N TYR A 16 -5.41 4.22 5.34
CA TYR A 16 -4.48 3.57 4.42
C TYR A 16 -3.11 4.25 4.40
N TYR A 17 -2.10 3.48 4.00
CA TYR A 17 -0.76 3.97 3.69
C TYR A 17 -0.63 4.05 2.18
N LYS A 18 -0.03 5.13 1.69
CA LYS A 18 0.27 5.27 0.27
C LYS A 18 1.73 5.59 0.04
N ARG A 19 2.29 5.01 -1.01
CA ARG A 19 3.58 5.38 -1.58
C ARG A 19 3.38 5.63 -3.07
N VAL A 20 3.91 6.73 -3.57
CA VAL A 20 3.80 7.11 -4.98
C VAL A 20 5.20 7.13 -5.52
N GLU A 21 5.42 6.53 -6.70
CA GLU A 21 6.69 6.63 -7.43
C GLU A 21 6.48 7.40 -8.72
N LYS A 22 6.79 8.69 -8.69
CA LYS A 22 6.48 9.61 -9.80
C LYS A 22 7.24 9.26 -11.08
N ARG A 23 8.46 8.72 -10.94
CA ARG A 23 9.32 8.35 -12.07
C ARG A 23 8.69 7.25 -12.93
N GLU A 24 8.07 6.27 -12.30
CA GLU A 24 7.46 5.12 -12.97
C GLU A 24 5.94 5.22 -13.08
N ARG A 25 5.33 6.29 -12.56
CA ARG A 25 3.88 6.43 -12.41
C ARG A 25 3.26 5.22 -11.69
N ARG A 26 3.94 4.73 -10.64
CA ARG A 26 3.42 3.69 -9.76
C ARG A 26 2.78 4.30 -8.52
N LEU A 27 1.70 3.68 -8.05
CA LEU A 27 1.04 4.00 -6.79
C LEU A 27 0.85 2.70 -6.02
N PHE A 28 1.35 2.67 -4.80
CA PHE A 28 1.19 1.58 -3.85
C PHE A 28 0.24 2.05 -2.76
N LEU A 29 -0.78 1.25 -2.48
CA LEU A 29 -1.75 1.48 -1.42
C LEU A 29 -1.71 0.28 -0.48
N ILE A 30 -1.76 0.52 0.83
CA ILE A 30 -1.98 -0.51 1.85
C ILE A 30 -3.18 -0.07 2.66
N VAL A 31 -4.26 -0.82 2.57
CA VAL A 31 -5.52 -0.50 3.25
C VAL A 31 -5.64 -1.37 4.49
N GLY A 32 -5.98 -0.75 5.62
CA GLY A 32 -6.38 -1.48 6.83
C GLY A 32 -7.88 -1.73 6.80
N ALA A 33 -8.32 -2.96 7.09
CA ALA A 33 -9.71 -3.22 7.44
C ALA A 33 -9.99 -2.60 8.81
N ASP A 34 -10.58 -1.40 8.82
CA ASP A 34 -10.93 -0.64 10.03
C ASP A 34 -11.94 -1.35 10.97
N ALA A 35 -12.43 -2.56 10.62
CA ALA A 35 -13.54 -3.22 11.30
C ALA A 35 -13.22 -4.58 11.98
N ASP A 36 -12.00 -5.12 11.84
CA ASP A 36 -11.59 -6.38 12.49
C ASP A 36 -10.37 -6.13 13.38
N GLU A 37 -10.37 -6.67 14.61
CA GLU A 37 -9.15 -6.86 15.39
C GLU A 37 -8.77 -8.37 15.37
N PRO A 38 -7.54 -8.73 14.94
CA PRO A 38 -6.49 -7.84 14.47
C PRO A 38 -6.80 -7.24 13.07
N PRO A 39 -6.39 -5.99 12.81
CA PRO A 39 -6.63 -5.34 11.52
C PRO A 39 -5.97 -6.16 10.41
N GLY A 40 -6.77 -6.52 9.41
CA GLY A 40 -6.24 -7.10 8.18
C GLY A 40 -5.72 -5.99 7.27
N TYR A 41 -4.56 -6.20 6.69
CA TYR A 41 -3.92 -5.29 5.73
C TYR A 41 -3.80 -5.98 4.39
N TRP A 42 -4.09 -5.30 3.30
CA TRP A 42 -3.74 -5.79 1.96
C TRP A 42 -3.11 -4.66 1.16
N SER A 43 -2.29 -5.02 0.18
CA SER A 43 -1.66 -4.06 -0.72
C SER A 43 -2.32 -4.05 -2.09
N THR A 44 -2.33 -2.90 -2.73
CA THR A 44 -2.75 -2.75 -4.12
C THR A 44 -1.77 -1.85 -4.84
N VAL A 45 -1.24 -2.33 -5.97
CA VAL A 45 -0.26 -1.61 -6.78
C VAL A 45 -0.87 -1.24 -8.11
N TYR A 46 -0.75 0.03 -8.45
CA TYR A 46 -1.21 0.60 -9.71
C TYR A 46 -0.01 1.07 -10.53
N HIS A 47 -0.05 0.84 -11.83
CA HIS A 47 0.90 1.39 -12.80
C HIS A 47 0.13 2.12 -13.91
N LYS A 48 0.45 3.41 -14.12
CA LYS A 48 -0.22 4.26 -15.13
C LYS A 48 -1.76 4.29 -14.97
N GLY A 49 -2.24 4.24 -13.73
CA GLY A 49 -3.66 4.28 -13.40
C GLY A 49 -4.41 2.94 -13.56
N LYS A 50 -3.70 1.84 -13.84
CA LYS A 50 -4.27 0.49 -13.88
C LYS A 50 -3.75 -0.31 -12.70
N GLU A 51 -4.62 -1.05 -12.01
CA GLU A 51 -4.19 -2.04 -11.03
C GLU A 51 -3.36 -3.12 -11.73
N ILE A 52 -2.18 -3.42 -11.19
CA ILE A 52 -1.28 -4.45 -11.69
C ILE A 52 -1.02 -5.56 -10.66
N ALA A 53 -1.30 -5.29 -9.38
CA ALA A 53 -1.25 -6.29 -8.33
C ALA A 53 -2.23 -5.96 -7.21
N HIS A 54 -2.81 -7.00 -6.64
CA HIS A 54 -3.61 -6.97 -5.43
C HIS A 54 -3.12 -8.08 -4.52
N GLY A 55 -2.58 -7.70 -3.36
CA GLY A 55 -2.07 -8.64 -2.35
C GLY A 55 -3.19 -9.26 -1.54
N GLU A 56 -2.91 -10.39 -0.92
CA GLU A 56 -3.83 -11.04 0.02
C GLU A 56 -3.96 -10.24 1.32
N ARG A 57 -4.99 -10.55 2.10
CA ARG A 57 -5.19 -9.98 3.44
C ARG A 57 -4.19 -10.61 4.41
N LEU A 58 -3.31 -9.78 4.95
CA LEU A 58 -2.25 -10.09 5.89
C LEU A 58 -2.59 -9.54 7.28
N SER A 59 -2.05 -10.13 8.34
CA SER A 59 -2.27 -9.68 9.72
C SER A 59 -1.29 -8.58 10.15
N SER A 60 -0.26 -8.31 9.34
CA SER A 60 0.76 -7.30 9.62
C SER A 60 0.89 -6.27 8.51
N ILE A 61 0.93 -4.99 8.89
CA ILE A 61 1.24 -3.88 7.99
C ILE A 61 2.62 -4.04 7.36
N THR A 62 3.60 -4.57 8.11
CA THR A 62 4.98 -4.76 7.61
C THR A 62 5.00 -5.78 6.48
N GLU A 63 4.24 -6.87 6.60
CA GLU A 63 4.13 -7.87 5.54
C GLU A 63 3.42 -7.27 4.31
N ALA A 64 2.37 -6.47 4.51
CA ALA A 64 1.69 -5.78 3.42
C ALA A 64 2.60 -4.76 2.70
N GLN A 65 3.51 -4.09 3.43
CA GLN A 65 4.54 -3.21 2.85
C GLN A 65 5.54 -4.00 2.02
N GLN A 66 6.08 -5.09 2.55
CA GLN A 66 7.02 -5.94 1.82
C GLN A 66 6.39 -6.55 0.57
N ALA A 67 5.14 -7.03 0.67
CA ALA A 67 4.39 -7.56 -0.46
C ALA A 67 4.14 -6.49 -1.54
N ALA A 68 3.83 -5.25 -1.14
CA ALA A 68 3.68 -4.14 -2.07
C ALA A 68 5.01 -3.81 -2.78
N GLU A 69 6.12 -3.83 -2.04
CA GLU A 69 7.46 -3.50 -2.56
C GLU A 69 8.07 -4.59 -3.44
N ALA A 70 7.56 -5.82 -3.37
CA ALA A 70 7.99 -6.94 -4.22
C ALA A 70 7.42 -6.88 -5.66
N VAL A 71 6.53 -5.92 -5.99
CA VAL A 71 5.84 -5.75 -7.28
C VAL A 71 6.46 -4.63 -8.13
#